data_AF-A0A918U400-F1
#
_entry.id   AF-A0A918U400-F1
#
_cell.length_a   1.000
_cell.length_b   1.000
_cell.length_c   1.000
_cell.angle_alpha   90.00
_cell.angle_beta   90.00
_cell.angle_gamma   90.00
#
_symmetry.space_group_name_H-M   'P 1'
#
loop_
_entity.id
_entity.type
_entity.pdbx_description
1 polymer ?
#
loop_
_entity_poly.entity_id
_entity_poly.type
_entity_poly.pdbx_seq_one_letter_code
_entity_poly.pdbx_strand_id
1 'polypeptide(L)'
;MSAVLSDFMSVFASLVEGLADLVRPVFHDSAAAAAIVLFTAFVRLLVHPLSRASARGQRARAALQPRIAELRRKHGKNPEKLQKAVLELHAREKVSPLSGCLPSLFQLPAFFLLYHLFSNAEIGGGANSLLAHTLLAAPLGGRWADALADGGPFGPQGLVYAALFAVVAVVATFNYRRTKRMMAASAASAAGPRGAAGGGEGPQVPGMGAITRFMPLMSFFTLVTVAVVPLAAALYVVTSTTWSAVERAVLYRDMPGAAPATVVLG
;
A
#
# COMPACT_ATOMS: atom_id res chain seq x y z
N MET A 1 -5.18 -19.14 -22.02
CA MET A 1 -4.81 -18.30 -20.86
C MET A 1 -4.11 -19.09 -19.75
N SER A 2 -4.36 -20.40 -19.60
CA SER A 2 -3.68 -21.28 -18.62
C SER A 2 -2.19 -21.54 -18.92
N ALA A 3 -1.82 -21.79 -20.18
CA ALA A 3 -0.44 -22.12 -20.55
C ALA A 3 0.55 -20.96 -20.31
N VAL A 4 0.24 -19.77 -20.81
CA VAL A 4 1.07 -18.56 -20.60
C VAL A 4 1.22 -18.22 -19.12
N LEU A 5 0.16 -18.39 -18.33
CA LEU A 5 0.23 -18.18 -16.88
C LEU A 5 1.12 -19.23 -16.21
N SER A 6 1.00 -20.50 -16.61
CA SER A 6 1.82 -21.60 -16.10
C SER A 6 3.30 -21.42 -16.43
N ASP A 7 3.64 -21.07 -17.68
CA ASP A 7 5.01 -20.82 -18.10
C ASP A 7 5.61 -19.60 -17.37
N PHE A 8 4.80 -18.56 -17.17
CA PHE A 8 5.23 -17.41 -16.38
C PHE A 8 5.44 -17.78 -14.90
N MET A 9 4.59 -18.62 -14.32
CA MET A 9 4.73 -19.11 -12.94
C MET A 9 5.95 -20.01 -12.76
N SER A 10 6.28 -20.85 -13.74
CA SER A 10 7.45 -21.73 -13.66
C SER A 10 8.76 -20.94 -13.75
N VAL A 11 8.84 -19.96 -14.65
CA VAL A 11 9.96 -19.00 -14.71
C VAL A 11 10.09 -18.22 -13.40
N PHE A 12 8.97 -17.83 -12.80
CA PHE A 12 8.99 -17.16 -11.51
C PHE A 12 9.45 -18.06 -10.37
N ALA A 13 8.93 -19.28 -10.28
CA ALA A 13 9.29 -20.24 -9.25
C ALA A 13 10.78 -20.57 -9.32
N SER A 14 11.30 -20.86 -10.51
CA SER A 14 12.75 -21.09 -10.74
C SER A 14 13.62 -19.88 -10.39
N LEU A 15 13.17 -18.65 -10.64
CA LEU A 15 13.86 -17.44 -10.19
C LEU A 15 13.92 -17.34 -8.66
N VAL A 16 12.80 -17.63 -7.98
CA VAL A 16 12.72 -17.59 -6.52
C VAL A 16 13.56 -18.71 -5.90
N GLU A 17 13.52 -19.92 -6.46
CA GLU A 17 14.34 -21.06 -6.04
C GLU A 17 15.83 -20.78 -6.25
N GLY A 18 16.23 -20.25 -7.41
CA GLY A 18 17.62 -19.87 -7.67
C GLY A 18 18.12 -18.77 -6.73
N LEU A 19 17.26 -17.82 -6.37
CA LEU A 19 17.58 -16.82 -5.34
C LEU A 19 17.66 -17.45 -3.94
N ALA A 20 16.79 -18.41 -3.62
CA ALA A 20 16.84 -19.15 -2.36
C ALA A 20 18.15 -19.93 -2.23
N ASP A 21 18.58 -20.63 -3.28
CA ASP A 21 19.86 -21.36 -3.30
C ASP A 21 21.06 -20.43 -3.15
N LEU A 22 21.03 -19.25 -3.78
CA LEU A 22 22.08 -18.24 -3.65
C LEU A 22 22.21 -17.71 -2.21
N VAL A 23 21.08 -17.62 -1.51
CA VAL A 23 20.97 -17.01 -0.18
C VAL A 23 21.06 -18.06 0.95
N ARG A 24 20.93 -19.35 0.58
CA ARG A 24 21.05 -20.53 1.46
C ARG A 24 22.31 -20.59 2.33
N PRO A 25 23.53 -20.26 1.87
CA PRO A 25 24.71 -20.31 2.74
C PRO A 25 24.67 -19.29 3.90
N VAL A 26 23.82 -18.26 3.80
CA VAL A 26 23.69 -17.21 4.82
C VAL A 26 22.43 -17.40 5.67
N PHE A 27 21.32 -17.84 5.08
CA PHE A 27 20.01 -17.90 5.75
C PHE A 27 19.54 -19.32 6.10
N HIS A 28 20.29 -20.36 5.72
CA HIS A 28 20.03 -21.77 6.05
C HIS A 28 18.56 -22.17 5.85
N ASP A 29 17.87 -22.63 6.89
CA ASP A 29 16.48 -23.11 6.83
C ASP A 29 15.48 -22.01 6.43
N SER A 30 15.84 -20.74 6.65
CA SER A 30 15.02 -19.58 6.29
C SER A 30 15.29 -19.03 4.88
N ALA A 31 16.06 -19.76 4.06
CA ALA A 31 16.44 -19.31 2.71
C ALA A 31 15.24 -19.02 1.80
N ALA A 32 14.19 -19.86 1.84
CA ALA A 32 12.97 -19.64 1.05
C ALA A 32 12.23 -18.37 1.49
N ALA A 33 12.13 -18.13 2.80
CA ALA A 33 11.53 -16.90 3.34
C ALA A 33 12.35 -15.66 2.94
N ALA A 34 13.68 -15.73 3.04
CA ALA A 34 14.58 -14.68 2.62
C ALA A 34 14.48 -14.40 1.11
N ALA A 35 14.38 -15.44 0.29
CA ALA A 35 14.18 -15.31 -1.16
C ALA A 35 12.89 -14.58 -1.50
N ILE A 36 11.76 -14.91 -0.84
CA ILE A 36 10.49 -14.20 -1.03
C ILE A 36 10.64 -12.71 -0.70
N VAL A 37 11.27 -12.39 0.43
CA VAL A 37 11.48 -10.99 0.87
C VAL A 37 12.39 -10.24 -0.10
N LEU A 38 13.52 -10.84 -0.48
CA LEU A 38 14.50 -10.26 -1.39
C LEU A 38 13.92 -10.07 -2.80
N PHE A 39 13.21 -11.06 -3.31
CA PHE A 39 12.53 -10.97 -4.59
C PHE A 39 11.48 -9.85 -4.57
N THR A 40 10.69 -9.77 -3.49
CA THR A 40 9.72 -8.68 -3.31
C THR A 40 10.40 -7.31 -3.30
N ALA A 41 11.53 -7.19 -2.59
CA ALA A 41 12.32 -5.96 -2.55
C ALA A 41 12.90 -5.60 -3.93
N PHE A 42 13.35 -6.59 -4.71
CA PHE A 42 13.85 -6.40 -6.07
C PHE A 42 12.76 -5.88 -7.01
N VAL A 43 11.58 -6.50 -7.03
CA VAL A 43 10.45 -6.01 -7.83
C VAL A 43 10.06 -4.59 -7.41
N ARG A 44 10.04 -4.32 -6.11
CA ARG A 44 9.79 -2.97 -5.58
C ARG A 44 10.82 -1.95 -6.06
N LEU A 45 12.09 -2.34 -6.16
CA LEU A 45 13.17 -1.48 -6.67
C LEU A 45 12.98 -1.19 -8.17
N LEU A 46 12.58 -2.17 -8.97
CA LEU A 46 12.26 -1.95 -10.39
C LEU A 46 11.05 -1.03 -10.59
N VAL A 47 10.06 -1.09 -9.69
CA VAL A 47 8.87 -0.22 -9.71
C VAL A 47 9.15 1.17 -9.12
N HIS A 48 10.27 1.35 -8.40
CA HIS A 48 10.65 2.62 -7.78
C HIS A 48 10.62 3.85 -8.72
N PRO A 49 11.16 3.84 -9.96
CA PRO A 49 11.06 4.98 -10.87
C PRO A 49 9.61 5.37 -11.18
N LEU A 50 8.72 4.37 -11.31
CA LEU A 50 7.29 4.60 -11.51
C LEU A 50 6.64 5.20 -10.25
N SER A 51 6.99 4.69 -9.06
CA SER A 51 6.57 5.29 -7.78
C SER A 51 6.99 6.75 -7.65
N ARG A 52 8.22 7.10 -8.09
CA ARG A 52 8.70 8.49 -8.11
C ARG A 52 7.89 9.35 -9.08
N ALA A 53 7.58 8.84 -10.27
CA ALA A 53 6.74 9.55 -11.24
C ALA A 53 5.32 9.79 -10.69
N SER A 54 4.73 8.78 -10.05
CA SER A 54 3.43 8.90 -9.38
C SER A 54 3.46 9.94 -8.26
N ALA A 55 4.51 9.94 -7.43
CA ALA A 55 4.70 10.91 -6.36
C ALA A 55 4.78 12.35 -6.89
N ARG A 56 5.51 12.59 -8.00
CA ARG A 56 5.54 13.91 -8.66
C ARG A 56 4.13 14.34 -9.11
N GLY A 57 3.35 13.45 -9.71
CA GLY A 57 1.98 13.75 -10.12
C GLY A 57 1.05 14.07 -8.94
N GLN A 58 1.20 13.37 -7.81
CA GLN A 58 0.47 13.67 -6.58
C GLN A 58 0.82 15.04 -6.00
N ARG A 59 2.12 15.42 -6.00
CA ARG A 59 2.57 16.75 -5.57
C ARG A 59 1.97 17.85 -6.46
N ALA A 60 1.99 17.68 -7.77
CA ALA A 60 1.39 18.62 -8.71
C ALA A 60 -0.12 18.80 -8.46
N ARG A 61 -0.84 17.74 -8.13
CA ARG A 61 -2.26 17.85 -7.73
C ARG A 61 -2.48 18.52 -6.39
N ALA A 62 -1.64 18.23 -5.41
CA ALA A 62 -1.72 18.88 -4.10
C ALA A 62 -1.59 20.40 -4.26
N ALA A 63 -0.70 20.85 -5.13
CA ALA A 63 -0.54 22.27 -5.48
C ALA A 63 -1.79 22.89 -6.16
N LEU A 64 -2.62 22.09 -6.84
CA LEU A 64 -3.88 22.56 -7.45
C LEU A 64 -5.06 22.64 -6.47
N GLN A 65 -5.00 21.96 -5.31
CA GLN A 65 -6.08 21.97 -4.31
C GLN A 65 -6.59 23.38 -3.93
N PRO A 66 -5.75 24.40 -3.69
CA PRO A 66 -6.25 25.76 -3.38
C PRO A 66 -7.09 26.35 -4.52
N ARG A 67 -6.66 26.18 -5.78
CA ARG A 67 -7.41 26.67 -6.95
C ARG A 67 -8.71 25.89 -7.16
N ILE A 68 -8.70 24.59 -6.89
CA ILE A 68 -9.92 23.76 -6.90
C ILE A 68 -10.88 24.24 -5.80
N ALA A 69 -10.38 24.62 -4.62
CA ALA A 69 -11.21 25.18 -3.55
C ALA A 69 -11.86 26.51 -3.97
N GLU A 70 -11.16 27.39 -4.68
CA GLU A 70 -11.75 28.60 -5.25
C GLU A 70 -12.85 28.31 -6.28
N LEU A 71 -12.63 27.34 -7.17
CA LEU A 71 -13.65 26.90 -8.14
C LEU A 71 -14.89 26.37 -7.43
N ARG A 72 -14.73 25.59 -6.35
CA ARG A 72 -15.84 25.14 -5.49
C ARG A 72 -16.59 26.30 -4.87
N ARG A 73 -15.90 27.36 -4.43
CA ARG A 73 -16.55 28.57 -3.91
C ARG A 73 -17.33 29.32 -4.99
N LYS A 74 -16.81 29.40 -6.22
CA LYS A 74 -17.46 30.09 -7.34
C LYS A 74 -18.65 29.32 -7.93
N HIS A 75 -18.52 28.00 -8.06
CA HIS A 75 -19.48 27.15 -8.79
C HIS A 75 -20.20 26.12 -7.91
N GLY A 76 -20.09 26.19 -6.58
CA GLY A 76 -20.64 25.18 -5.67
C GLY A 76 -22.15 24.95 -5.79
N LYS A 77 -22.90 25.92 -6.32
CA LYS A 77 -24.35 25.80 -6.60
C LYS A 77 -24.68 25.10 -7.93
N ASN A 78 -23.69 24.82 -8.77
CA ASN A 78 -23.89 24.19 -10.08
C ASN A 78 -22.83 23.09 -10.31
N PRO A 79 -23.15 21.82 -9.99
CA PRO A 79 -22.18 20.72 -9.99
C PRO A 79 -21.60 20.44 -11.39
N GLU A 80 -22.38 20.62 -12.45
CA GLU A 80 -21.92 20.44 -13.84
C GLU A 80 -20.86 21.48 -14.21
N LYS A 81 -21.12 22.77 -13.90
CA LYS A 81 -20.14 23.85 -14.13
C LYS A 81 -18.88 23.64 -13.29
N LEU A 82 -19.02 23.19 -12.04
CA LEU A 82 -17.88 22.88 -11.18
C LEU A 82 -17.02 21.74 -11.78
N GLN A 83 -17.65 20.64 -12.22
CA GLN A 83 -16.93 19.51 -12.81
C GLN A 83 -16.17 19.93 -14.07
N LYS A 84 -16.81 20.70 -14.96
CA LYS A 84 -16.18 21.22 -16.17
C LYS A 84 -15.00 22.13 -15.87
N ALA A 85 -15.16 23.08 -14.93
CA ALA A 85 -14.10 24.00 -14.55
C ALA A 85 -12.90 23.30 -13.87
N VAL A 86 -13.15 22.27 -13.05
CA VAL A 86 -12.09 21.46 -12.45
C VAL A 86 -11.35 20.66 -13.51
N LEU A 87 -12.05 20.06 -14.46
CA LEU A 87 -11.44 19.33 -15.57
C LEU A 87 -10.58 20.26 -16.44
N GLU A 88 -11.10 21.44 -16.74
CA GLU A 88 -10.39 22.45 -17.53
C GLU A 88 -9.13 22.95 -16.79
N LEU A 89 -9.20 23.16 -15.48
CA LEU A 89 -8.04 23.50 -14.66
C LEU A 89 -6.96 22.40 -14.71
N HIS A 90 -7.37 21.13 -14.58
CA HIS A 90 -6.44 19.99 -14.70
C HIS A 90 -5.79 19.92 -16.09
N ALA A 91 -6.55 20.18 -17.15
CA ALA A 91 -6.07 20.20 -18.53
C ALA A 91 -5.09 21.36 -18.78
N ARG A 92 -5.44 22.58 -18.33
CA ARG A 92 -4.58 23.78 -18.43
C ARG A 92 -3.25 23.60 -17.73
N GLU A 93 -3.27 22.99 -16.54
CA GLU A 93 -2.08 22.75 -15.72
C GLU A 93 -1.33 21.47 -16.13
N LYS A 94 -1.84 20.72 -17.12
CA LYS A 94 -1.30 19.44 -17.61
C LYS A 94 -1.10 18.41 -16.49
N VAL A 95 -1.94 18.45 -15.45
CA VAL A 95 -1.91 17.52 -14.33
C VAL A 95 -2.99 16.47 -14.50
N SER A 96 -2.58 15.23 -14.82
CA SER A 96 -3.50 14.11 -14.99
C SER A 96 -4.21 13.75 -13.67
N PRO A 97 -5.51 13.36 -13.68
CA PRO A 97 -6.28 12.85 -12.55
C PRO A 97 -6.02 11.35 -12.23
N LEU A 98 -5.20 10.64 -13.01
CA LEU A 98 -4.88 9.20 -12.79
C LEU A 98 -3.46 8.88 -12.26
N SER A 99 -2.53 9.83 -12.22
CA SER A 99 -1.20 9.72 -11.56
C SER A 99 -1.12 9.05 -10.18
N GLY A 100 -2.23 8.87 -9.43
CA GLY A 100 -2.26 8.17 -8.14
C GLY A 100 -2.60 6.68 -8.19
N CYS A 101 -3.24 6.20 -9.27
CA CYS A 101 -3.64 4.78 -9.39
C CYS A 101 -2.63 3.94 -10.19
N LEU A 102 -1.74 4.57 -10.95
CA LEU A 102 -0.67 3.92 -11.73
C LEU A 102 0.17 2.91 -10.92
N PRO A 103 0.64 3.22 -9.70
CA PRO A 103 1.40 2.24 -8.90
C PRO A 103 0.55 1.03 -8.50
N SER A 104 -0.73 1.24 -8.19
CA SER A 104 -1.64 0.16 -7.79
C SER A 104 -1.96 -0.78 -8.95
N LEU A 105 -2.09 -0.26 -10.17
CA LEU A 105 -2.28 -1.06 -11.38
C LEU A 105 -1.08 -1.97 -11.66
N PHE A 106 0.14 -1.44 -11.49
CA PHE A 106 1.36 -2.21 -11.68
C PHE A 106 1.63 -3.22 -10.55
N GLN A 107 0.97 -3.07 -9.41
CA GLN A 107 1.05 -3.99 -8.27
C GLN A 107 0.20 -5.27 -8.49
N LEU A 108 -0.86 -5.20 -9.29
CA LEU A 108 -1.79 -6.33 -9.49
C LEU A 108 -1.08 -7.62 -9.92
N PRO A 109 -0.15 -7.62 -10.90
CA PRO A 109 0.55 -8.84 -11.30
C PRO A 109 1.34 -9.50 -10.17
N ALA A 110 2.04 -8.70 -9.35
CA ALA A 110 2.83 -9.23 -8.23
C ALA A 110 1.95 -9.87 -7.14
N PHE A 111 0.77 -9.28 -6.88
CA PHE A 111 -0.22 -9.86 -5.98
C PHE A 111 -0.79 -11.18 -6.52
N PHE A 112 -1.16 -11.22 -7.81
CA PHE A 112 -1.65 -12.44 -8.46
C PHE A 112 -0.63 -13.57 -8.41
N LEU A 113 0.65 -13.27 -8.66
CA LEU A 113 1.72 -14.24 -8.60
C LEU A 113 1.84 -14.88 -7.23
N LEU A 114 1.88 -14.05 -6.20
CA LEU A 114 2.06 -14.53 -4.85
C LEU A 114 0.84 -15.32 -4.34
N TYR A 115 -0.37 -14.85 -4.67
CA TYR A 115 -1.59 -15.59 -4.37
C TYR A 115 -1.54 -16.97 -5.03
N HIS A 116 -1.21 -17.04 -6.32
CA HIS A 116 -1.18 -18.31 -7.05
C HIS A 116 -0.06 -19.24 -6.56
N LEU A 117 1.10 -18.68 -6.19
CA LEU A 117 2.24 -19.43 -5.66
C LEU A 117 1.95 -20.09 -4.32
N PHE A 118 1.17 -19.47 -3.44
CA PHE A 118 0.89 -20.02 -2.10
C PHE A 118 -0.53 -20.57 -1.91
N SER A 119 -1.44 -20.32 -2.85
CA SER A 119 -2.76 -20.99 -2.88
C SER A 119 -2.72 -22.34 -3.58
N ASN A 120 -1.70 -22.62 -4.39
CA ASN A 120 -1.56 -23.90 -5.08
C ASN A 120 -0.51 -24.78 -4.39
N ALA A 121 -0.94 -25.97 -4.00
CA ALA A 121 -0.07 -27.02 -3.46
C ALA A 121 0.86 -27.64 -4.51
N GLU A 122 0.64 -27.33 -5.79
CA GLU A 122 1.42 -27.81 -6.92
C GLU A 122 1.80 -26.65 -7.86
N ILE A 123 3.04 -26.62 -8.31
CA ILE A 123 3.56 -25.66 -9.28
C ILE A 123 4.29 -26.45 -10.38
N GLY A 124 3.96 -26.20 -11.65
CA GLY A 124 4.66 -26.83 -12.78
C GLY A 124 4.52 -28.36 -12.87
N GLY A 125 3.47 -28.94 -12.26
CA GLY A 125 3.23 -30.39 -12.28
C GLY A 125 3.89 -31.19 -11.16
N GLY A 126 4.48 -30.52 -10.17
CA GLY A 126 5.03 -31.15 -8.95
C GLY A 126 4.58 -30.44 -7.67
N ALA A 127 4.77 -31.10 -6.52
CA ALA A 127 4.44 -30.54 -5.21
C ALA A 127 5.25 -29.27 -4.93
N ASN A 128 4.59 -28.26 -4.37
CA ASN A 128 5.17 -26.96 -4.05
C ASN A 128 6.12 -27.07 -2.85
N SER A 129 7.40 -27.35 -3.15
CA SER A 129 8.47 -27.49 -2.16
C SER A 129 8.66 -26.23 -1.29
N LEU A 130 8.30 -25.04 -1.80
CA LEU A 130 8.42 -23.77 -1.07
C LEU A 130 7.49 -23.69 0.15
N LEU A 131 6.33 -24.37 0.12
CA LEU A 131 5.41 -24.43 1.26
C LEU A 131 5.94 -25.28 2.42
N ALA A 132 6.81 -26.24 2.11
CA ALA A 132 7.42 -27.14 3.10
C ALA A 132 8.59 -26.50 3.85
N HIS A 133 9.12 -25.37 3.36
CA HIS A 133 10.19 -24.65 4.04
C HIS A 133 9.66 -23.86 5.24
N THR A 134 10.53 -23.59 6.21
CA THR A 134 10.19 -22.86 7.44
C THR A 134 10.84 -21.47 7.46
N LEU A 135 10.19 -20.53 8.15
CA LEU A 135 10.85 -19.33 8.65
C LEU A 135 11.10 -19.56 10.14
N LEU A 136 12.38 -19.73 10.51
CA LEU A 136 12.79 -20.16 11.84
C LEU A 136 12.08 -21.48 12.22
N ALA A 137 11.03 -21.42 13.04
CA ALA A 137 10.26 -22.58 13.46
C ALA A 137 8.89 -22.71 12.76
N ALA A 138 8.44 -21.70 12.01
CA ALA A 138 7.09 -21.66 11.47
C ALA A 138 7.06 -22.09 9.98
N PRO A 139 6.21 -23.05 9.58
CA PRO A 139 6.06 -23.45 8.19
C PRO A 139 5.56 -22.28 7.33
N LEU A 140 6.13 -22.09 6.14
CA LEU A 140 5.73 -21.02 5.23
C LEU A 140 4.28 -21.17 4.75
N GLY A 141 3.80 -22.41 4.63
CA GLY A 141 2.39 -22.72 4.33
C GLY A 141 1.45 -22.68 5.55
N GLY A 142 1.99 -22.62 6.77
CA GLY A 142 1.19 -22.60 7.99
C GLY A 142 0.43 -21.30 8.18
N ARG A 143 -0.57 -21.30 9.06
CA ARG A 143 -1.35 -20.13 9.48
C ARG A 143 -1.20 -19.89 10.99
N TRP A 144 -1.63 -18.71 11.44
CA TRP A 144 -1.63 -18.38 12.87
C TRP A 144 -2.43 -19.37 13.72
N ALA A 145 -3.57 -19.85 13.19
CA ALA A 145 -4.40 -20.85 13.88
C ALA A 145 -3.63 -22.16 14.12
N ASP A 146 -2.82 -22.59 13.16
CA ASP A 146 -2.00 -23.80 13.27
C ASP A 146 -0.92 -23.62 14.35
N ALA A 147 -0.27 -22.45 14.37
CA ALA A 147 0.72 -22.11 15.40
C ALA A 147 0.14 -22.06 16.81
N LEU A 148 -1.13 -21.64 16.95
CA LEU A 148 -1.83 -21.67 18.23
C LEU A 148 -2.19 -23.09 18.68
N ALA A 149 -2.55 -23.97 17.74
CA ALA A 149 -2.83 -25.37 18.02
C ALA A 149 -1.55 -26.15 18.41
N ASP A 150 -0.43 -25.82 17.77
CA ASP A 150 0.84 -26.56 17.85
C ASP A 150 1.81 -25.97 18.91
N GLY A 151 1.28 -25.58 20.07
CA GLY A 151 2.08 -25.06 21.20
C GLY A 151 1.71 -23.66 21.69
N GLY A 152 0.66 -23.05 21.15
CA GLY A 152 0.12 -21.77 21.62
C GLY A 152 0.96 -20.55 21.25
N PRO A 153 0.59 -19.35 21.74
CA PRO A 153 1.20 -18.08 21.32
C PRO A 153 2.67 -17.93 21.76
N PHE A 154 3.10 -18.71 22.74
CA PHE A 154 4.48 -18.73 23.25
C PHE A 154 5.29 -19.92 22.75
N GLY A 155 4.69 -20.80 21.93
CA GLY A 155 5.40 -21.87 21.26
C GLY A 155 6.36 -21.33 20.18
N PRO A 156 7.27 -22.16 19.65
CA PRO A 156 8.25 -21.74 18.64
C PRO A 156 7.61 -21.07 17.41
N GLN A 157 6.51 -21.63 16.89
CA GLN A 157 5.74 -21.05 15.79
C GLN A 157 5.01 -19.77 16.24
N GLY A 158 4.38 -19.81 17.43
CA GLY A 158 3.65 -18.68 18.00
C GLY A 158 4.49 -17.42 18.14
N LEU A 159 5.76 -17.54 18.56
CA LEU A 159 6.70 -16.42 18.68
C LEU A 159 7.02 -15.77 17.33
N VAL A 160 7.16 -16.55 16.26
CA VAL A 160 7.40 -16.04 14.91
C VAL A 160 6.21 -15.18 14.46
N TYR A 161 4.98 -15.69 14.66
CA TYR A 161 3.78 -14.92 14.36
C TYR A 161 3.60 -13.71 15.27
N ALA A 162 3.92 -13.81 16.56
CA ALA A 162 3.86 -12.68 17.49
C ALA A 162 4.80 -11.55 17.04
N ALA A 163 6.03 -11.88 16.63
CA ALA A 163 6.97 -10.93 16.06
C ALA A 163 6.41 -10.32 14.75
N LEU A 164 5.83 -11.14 13.88
CA LEU A 164 5.19 -10.67 12.64
C LEU A 164 4.04 -9.69 12.93
N PHE A 165 3.14 -10.01 13.86
CA PHE A 165 2.05 -9.13 14.27
C PHE A 165 2.57 -7.82 14.85
N ALA A 166 3.64 -7.85 15.64
CA ALA A 166 4.27 -6.64 16.16
C ALA A 166 4.76 -5.74 15.02
N VAL A 167 5.44 -6.31 14.01
CA VAL A 167 5.87 -5.56 12.82
C VAL A 167 4.67 -4.99 12.07
N VAL A 168 3.63 -5.80 11.81
CA VAL A 168 2.41 -5.34 11.14
C VAL A 168 1.76 -4.21 11.92
N ALA A 169 1.66 -4.31 13.24
CA ALA A 169 1.05 -3.30 14.09
C ALA A 169 1.82 -1.97 14.05
N VAL A 170 3.15 -2.02 14.05
CA VAL A 170 4.01 -0.83 13.87
C VAL A 170 3.74 -0.17 12.51
N VAL A 171 3.73 -0.96 11.44
CA VAL A 171 3.48 -0.47 10.07
C VAL A 171 2.05 0.07 9.93
N ALA A 172 1.05 -0.62 10.47
CA ALA A 172 -0.34 -0.20 10.47
C ALA A 172 -0.52 1.10 11.26
N THR A 173 0.13 1.24 12.42
CA THR A 173 0.11 2.47 13.22
C THR A 173 0.75 3.63 12.47
N PHE A 174 1.88 3.40 11.81
CA PHE A 174 2.53 4.40 10.97
C PHE A 174 1.61 4.86 9.83
N ASN A 175 0.98 3.92 9.10
CA ASN A 175 0.04 4.22 8.02
C ASN A 175 -1.24 4.92 8.53
N TYR A 176 -1.77 4.52 9.68
CA TYR A 176 -2.91 5.17 10.35
C TYR A 176 -2.59 6.64 10.67
N ARG A 177 -1.47 6.89 11.36
CA ARG A 177 -1.04 8.24 11.74
C ARG A 177 -0.86 9.12 10.51
N ARG A 178 -0.28 8.57 9.44
CA ARG A 178 -0.04 9.30 8.20
C ARG A 178 -1.32 9.60 7.43
N THR A 179 -2.22 8.63 7.27
CA THR A 179 -3.52 8.81 6.60
C THR A 179 -4.36 9.84 7.34
N LYS A 180 -4.38 9.79 8.67
CA LYS A 180 -5.06 10.78 9.52
C LYS A 180 -4.51 12.20 9.31
N ARG A 181 -3.18 12.36 9.25
CA ARG A 181 -2.53 13.66 8.95
C ARG A 181 -2.89 14.18 7.56
N MET A 182 -2.88 13.31 6.55
CA MET A 182 -3.25 13.69 5.18
C MET A 182 -4.69 14.16 5.09
N MET A 183 -5.62 13.46 5.74
CA MET A 183 -7.04 13.83 5.74
C MET A 183 -7.30 15.13 6.51
N ALA A 184 -6.60 15.35 7.64
CA ALA A 184 -6.68 16.62 8.36
C ALA A 184 -6.24 17.80 7.47
N ALA A 185 -5.16 17.62 6.69
CA ALA A 185 -4.71 18.63 5.72
C ALA A 185 -5.72 18.83 4.57
N SER A 186 -6.31 17.76 4.04
CA SER A 186 -7.36 17.85 3.01
C SER A 186 -8.64 18.51 3.53
N ALA A 187 -9.07 18.22 4.75
CA ALA A 187 -10.23 18.84 5.38
C ALA A 187 -9.99 20.33 5.66
N ALA A 188 -8.80 20.72 6.14
CA ALA A 188 -8.44 22.12 6.34
C ALA A 188 -8.46 22.92 5.02
N SER A 189 -8.02 22.33 3.91
CA SER A 189 -8.09 22.95 2.58
C SER A 189 -9.53 23.13 2.06
N ALA A 190 -10.47 22.31 2.53
CA ALA A 190 -11.89 22.44 2.19
C ALA A 190 -12.63 23.49 3.04
N ALA A 191 -12.17 23.75 4.28
CA ALA A 191 -12.83 24.67 5.22
C ALA A 191 -12.59 26.17 4.93
N GLY A 192 -11.42 26.54 4.39
CA GLY A 192 -11.08 27.92 4.00
C GLY A 192 -11.13 28.99 5.12
N PRO A 193 -10.65 30.22 4.88
CA PRO A 193 -10.46 31.23 5.95
C PRO A 193 -11.76 31.81 6.57
N ARG A 194 -12.93 31.61 5.95
CA ARG A 194 -14.22 32.15 6.42
C ARG A 194 -15.15 31.12 7.05
N GLY A 195 -14.80 29.83 7.06
CA GLY A 195 -15.59 28.79 7.74
C GLY A 195 -15.56 28.89 9.27
N ALA A 196 -14.62 29.65 9.83
CA ALA A 196 -14.53 29.90 11.27
C ALA A 196 -15.46 31.02 11.77
N ALA A 197 -16.03 31.84 10.87
CA ALA A 197 -16.81 33.02 11.24
C ALA A 197 -18.28 32.99 10.75
N GLY A 198 -18.74 31.87 10.18
CA GLY A 198 -20.13 31.70 9.79
C GLY A 198 -20.49 30.23 9.80
N GLY A 199 -21.44 29.85 10.65
CA GLY A 199 -22.01 28.51 10.76
C GLY A 199 -22.82 28.09 9.53
N GLY A 200 -22.15 28.02 8.37
CA GLY A 200 -22.71 27.51 7.13
C GLY A 200 -22.44 26.02 7.04
N GLU A 201 -23.44 25.23 7.40
CA GLU A 201 -23.52 23.81 7.06
C GLU A 201 -23.52 23.66 5.53
N GLY A 202 -22.33 23.52 4.94
CA GLY A 202 -22.23 22.94 3.59
C GLY A 202 -22.84 21.54 3.62
N PRO A 203 -23.41 21.02 2.51
CA PRO A 203 -24.10 19.73 2.51
C PRO A 203 -23.18 18.62 3.02
N GLN A 204 -23.27 18.31 4.31
CA GLN A 204 -22.65 17.14 4.90
C GLN A 204 -23.49 15.98 4.39
N VAL A 205 -22.98 15.26 3.39
CA VAL A 205 -23.57 13.99 2.99
C VAL A 205 -23.65 13.13 4.25
N PRO A 206 -24.85 12.74 4.71
CA PRO A 206 -25.00 11.97 5.95
C PRO A 206 -24.10 10.74 5.90
N GLY A 207 -23.24 10.56 6.90
CA GLY A 207 -22.28 9.43 6.95
C GLY A 207 -20.83 9.74 6.54
N MET A 208 -20.52 10.87 5.88
CA MET A 208 -19.13 11.23 5.53
C MET A 208 -18.23 11.42 6.79
N GLY A 209 -18.82 11.89 7.90
CA GLY A 209 -18.14 12.01 9.19
C GLY A 209 -17.77 10.67 9.84
N ALA A 210 -18.57 9.61 9.60
CA ALA A 210 -18.26 8.27 10.05
C ALA A 210 -17.19 7.62 9.14
N ILE A 211 -17.33 7.81 7.82
CA ILE A 211 -16.38 7.32 6.80
C ILE A 211 -14.97 7.88 7.06
N THR A 212 -14.85 9.17 7.38
CA THR A 212 -13.55 9.82 7.66
C THR A 212 -12.87 9.33 8.95
N ARG A 213 -13.64 8.89 9.96
CA ARG A 213 -13.08 8.28 11.18
C ARG A 213 -12.68 6.82 10.97
N PHE A 214 -13.46 6.09 10.18
CA PHE A 214 -13.26 4.65 9.93
C PHE A 214 -12.17 4.38 8.88
N MET A 215 -12.02 5.25 7.89
CA MET A 215 -11.10 5.04 6.76
C MET A 215 -9.62 4.86 7.18
N PRO A 216 -9.07 5.61 8.16
CA PRO A 216 -7.72 5.34 8.66
C PRO A 216 -7.61 4.01 9.42
N LEU A 217 -8.69 3.56 10.07
CA LEU A 217 -8.73 2.31 10.84
C LEU A 217 -8.60 1.07 9.93
N MET A 218 -8.95 1.20 8.64
CA MET A 218 -8.73 0.15 7.63
C MET A 218 -7.27 -0.30 7.53
N SER A 219 -6.30 0.52 7.95
CA SER A 219 -4.89 0.11 7.99
C SER A 219 -4.64 -1.07 8.95
N PHE A 220 -5.49 -1.26 9.96
CA PHE A 220 -5.42 -2.40 10.89
C PHE A 220 -6.07 -3.67 10.33
N PHE A 221 -6.85 -3.58 9.26
CA PHE A 221 -7.41 -4.77 8.59
C PHE A 221 -6.33 -5.74 8.12
N THR A 222 -5.13 -5.23 7.83
CA THR A 222 -3.96 -6.05 7.49
C THR A 222 -3.58 -7.03 8.61
N LEU A 223 -3.80 -6.70 9.89
CA LEU A 223 -3.59 -7.66 10.99
C LEU A 223 -4.53 -8.86 10.87
N VAL A 224 -5.79 -8.61 10.55
CA VAL A 224 -6.78 -9.68 10.33
C VAL A 224 -6.40 -10.51 9.12
N THR A 225 -5.98 -9.87 8.02
CA THR A 225 -5.50 -10.60 6.84
C THR A 225 -4.32 -11.51 7.18
N VAL A 226 -3.31 -11.00 7.88
CA VAL A 226 -2.11 -11.76 8.29
C VAL A 226 -2.44 -12.94 9.20
N ALA A 227 -3.49 -12.83 10.03
CA ALA A 227 -3.93 -13.93 10.88
C ALA A 227 -4.57 -15.10 10.11
N VAL A 228 -5.09 -14.86 8.90
CA VAL A 228 -5.89 -15.85 8.15
C VAL A 228 -5.10 -16.44 6.97
N VAL A 229 -4.19 -15.68 6.38
CA VAL A 229 -3.39 -16.12 5.23
C VAL A 229 -2.17 -16.95 5.66
N PRO A 230 -1.61 -17.78 4.76
CA PRO A 230 -0.35 -18.48 5.02
C PRO A 230 0.80 -17.51 5.35
N LEU A 231 1.77 -17.96 6.14
CA LEU A 231 2.91 -17.17 6.58
C LEU A 231 3.65 -16.50 5.42
N ALA A 232 3.88 -17.22 4.32
CA ALA A 232 4.53 -16.67 3.14
C ALA A 232 3.75 -15.48 2.52
N ALA A 233 2.42 -15.60 2.47
CA ALA A 233 1.56 -14.51 2.01
C ALA A 233 1.61 -13.31 2.96
N ALA A 234 1.64 -13.58 4.27
CA ALA A 234 1.79 -12.53 5.27
C ALA A 234 3.13 -11.80 5.16
N LEU A 235 4.24 -12.51 4.94
CA LEU A 235 5.57 -11.92 4.75
C LEU A 235 5.62 -10.97 3.55
N TYR A 236 5.02 -11.35 2.42
CA TYR A 236 4.90 -10.45 1.29
C TYR A 236 4.07 -9.21 1.64
N VAL A 237 2.89 -9.38 2.23
CA VAL A 237 2.01 -8.25 2.56
C VAL A 237 2.74 -7.27 3.48
N VAL A 238 3.43 -7.78 4.50
CA VAL A 238 4.21 -6.96 5.43
C VAL A 238 5.37 -6.27 4.73
N THR A 239 6.18 -7.00 3.96
CA THR A 239 7.31 -6.42 3.22
C THR A 239 6.84 -5.35 2.25
N SER A 240 5.77 -5.63 1.51
CA SER A 240 5.17 -4.77 0.51
C SER A 240 4.57 -3.49 1.13
N THR A 241 3.86 -3.61 2.25
CA THR A 241 3.27 -2.46 2.97
C THR A 241 4.34 -1.64 3.69
N THR A 242 5.37 -2.28 4.24
CA THR A 242 6.53 -1.61 4.86
C THR A 242 7.30 -0.81 3.83
N TRP A 243 7.66 -1.41 2.70
CA TRP A 243 8.31 -0.71 1.59
C TRP A 243 7.47 0.49 1.13
N SER A 244 6.18 0.25 0.90
CA SER A 244 5.21 1.28 0.55
C SER A 244 5.15 2.44 1.54
N ALA A 245 5.29 2.15 2.84
CA ALA A 245 5.31 3.15 3.88
C ALA A 245 6.61 3.95 3.88
N VAL A 246 7.76 3.27 3.78
CA VAL A 246 9.10 3.87 3.74
C VAL A 246 9.28 4.72 2.47
N GLU A 247 9.01 4.15 1.31
CA GLU A 247 9.12 4.83 0.02
C GLU A 247 8.26 6.10 0.02
N ARG A 248 7.02 6.02 0.50
CA ARG A 248 6.18 7.20 0.60
C ARG A 248 6.61 8.16 1.72
N ALA A 249 7.27 7.70 2.79
CA ALA A 249 7.82 8.59 3.79
C ALA A 249 8.99 9.41 3.22
N VAL A 250 9.88 8.77 2.47
CA VAL A 250 11.04 9.38 1.81
C VAL A 250 10.59 10.30 0.67
N LEU A 251 9.77 9.79 -0.25
CA LEU A 251 9.33 10.55 -1.44
C LEU A 251 8.33 11.66 -1.13
N TYR A 252 7.77 11.76 0.07
CA TYR A 252 6.82 12.83 0.42
C TYR A 252 7.27 13.65 1.63
N ARG A 253 8.52 13.48 2.08
CA ARG A 253 9.11 14.27 3.18
C ARG A 253 9.10 15.78 2.89
N ASP A 254 9.21 16.15 1.61
CA ASP A 254 9.32 17.54 1.16
C ASP A 254 8.04 18.09 0.53
N MET A 255 6.85 17.52 0.79
CA MET A 255 5.62 18.22 0.41
C MET A 255 5.47 19.43 1.33
N PRO A 256 5.62 20.66 0.82
CA PRO A 256 5.37 21.84 1.63
C PRO A 256 3.88 21.88 1.89
N GLY A 257 3.48 21.50 3.10
CA GLY A 257 2.28 22.08 3.68
C GLY A 257 2.57 23.57 3.82
N ALA A 258 1.89 24.39 3.02
CA ALA A 258 1.91 25.85 3.09
C ALA A 258 3.28 26.53 2.83
N ALA A 259 3.64 26.70 1.56
CA ALA A 259 4.31 27.95 1.20
C ALA A 259 3.21 29.02 1.03
N PRO A 260 3.23 30.15 1.76
CA PRO A 260 2.34 31.25 1.45
C PRO A 260 2.59 31.65 0.00
N ALA A 261 1.51 31.88 -0.75
CA ALA A 261 1.58 32.36 -2.10
C ALA A 261 2.43 33.64 -2.14
N THR A 262 3.70 33.53 -2.53
CA THR A 262 4.44 34.68 -3.04
C THR A 262 3.83 34.98 -4.39
N VAL A 263 2.87 35.89 -4.34
CA VAL A 263 2.45 36.77 -5.41
C VAL A 263 3.69 37.20 -6.19
N VAL A 264 3.91 36.62 -7.37
CA VAL A 264 4.78 37.22 -8.37
C VAL A 264 3.89 38.21 -9.12
N LEU A 265 3.86 39.43 -8.60
CA LEU A 265 3.55 40.62 -9.40
C LEU A 265 4.86 40.98 -10.10
N GLY A 266 4.84 40.94 -11.43
CA GLY A 266 5.90 41.31 -12.34
C GLY A 266 5.41 41.17 -13.76
#